data_AF-A0A7W2TH65-F1
#
_entry.id   AF-A0A7W2TH65-F1
#
_cell.length_a   1.000
_cell.length_b   1.000
_cell.length_c   1.000
_cell.angle_alpha   90.00
_cell.angle_beta   90.00
_cell.angle_gamma   90.00
#
_symmetry.space_group_name_H-M   'P 1'
#
loop_
_entity.id
_entity.type
_entity.pdbx_description
1 polymer ?
#
loop_
_entity_poly.entity_id
_entity_poly.type
_entity_poly.pdbx_seq_one_letter_code
_entity_poly.pdbx_strand_id
1 'polypeptide(L)' 'MSNENEHSIATFAALKTCIANGEVQSVKELLAKQPIQALEKSYLIDLALLNNNPTIIELIKESPIRK' A
#
# COMPACT_ATOMS: atom_id res chain seq x y z
N MET A 1 -24.30 -5.59 -5.27
CA MET A 1 -23.41 -4.71 -6.05
C MET A 1 -23.22 -3.48 -5.16
N SER A 2 -22.15 -3.26 -4.41
CA SER A 2 -20.74 -3.25 -4.82
C SER A 2 -19.81 -3.20 -3.58
N ASN A 3 -19.41 -4.34 -3.02
CA ASN A 3 -18.51 -4.38 -1.84
C ASN A 3 -17.01 -4.18 -2.21
N GLU A 4 -16.64 -4.20 -3.49
CA GLU A 4 -15.24 -4.07 -3.92
C GLU A 4 -14.65 -2.67 -3.68
N ASN A 5 -15.50 -1.63 -3.71
CA ASN A 5 -15.05 -0.25 -3.53
C ASN A 5 -14.80 0.09 -2.05
N GLU A 6 -15.64 -0.39 -1.13
CA GLU A 6 -15.43 -0.16 0.32
C GLU A 6 -14.18 -0.88 0.83
N HIS A 7 -13.93 -2.11 0.36
CA HIS A 7 -12.71 -2.85 0.72
C HIS A 7 -11.44 -2.18 0.20
N SER A 8 -11.48 -1.55 -0.98
CA SER A 8 -10.33 -0.84 -1.52
C SER A 8 -9.98 0.41 -0.69
N ILE A 9 -10.98 1.17 -0.23
CA ILE A 9 -10.76 2.36 0.61
C ILE A 9 -10.22 1.95 1.99
N ALA A 10 -10.80 0.93 2.62
CA ALA A 10 -10.34 0.46 3.93
C ALA A 10 -8.90 -0.09 3.87
N THR A 11 -8.58 -0.86 2.83
CA THR A 11 -7.22 -1.40 2.63
C THR A 11 -6.21 -0.29 2.35
N PHE A 12 -6.59 0.72 1.56
CA PHE A 12 -5.72 1.86 1.28
C PHE A 12 -5.46 2.72 2.54
N ALA A 13 -6.49 2.97 3.35
CA ALA A 13 -6.33 3.66 4.63
C ALA A 13 -5.39 2.88 5.57
N ALA A 14 -5.57 1.56 5.68
CA ALA A 14 -4.70 0.70 6.47
C ALA A 14 -3.25 0.75 5.97
N LEU A 15 -3.03 0.66 4.65
CA LEU A 15 -1.69 0.78 4.05
C LEU A 15 -1.02 2.10 4.42
N LYS A 16 -1.72 3.23 4.33
CA LYS A 16 -1.16 4.52 4.73
C LYS A 16 -0.74 4.53 6.19
N THR A 17 -1.58 4.03 7.09
CA THR A 17 -1.28 3.95 8.52
C THR A 17 -0.07 3.05 8.78
N CYS A 18 -0.02 1.87 8.17
CA CYS A 18 1.11 0.96 8.34
C CYS A 18 2.42 1.57 7.80
N ILE A 19 2.38 2.27 6.66
CA ILE A 19 3.55 2.98 6.11
C ILE A 19 3.96 4.14 7.03
N ALA A 20 2.99 4.91 7.54
CA ALA A 20 3.21 5.98 8.52
C ALA A 20 3.91 5.47 9.78
N ASN A 21 3.52 4.28 10.24
CA ASN A 21 4.07 3.65 11.44
C ASN A 21 5.36 2.85 11.17
N GLY A 22 5.78 2.67 9.92
CA GLY A 22 6.94 1.84 9.56
C GLY A 22 6.69 0.33 9.68
N GLU A 23 5.44 -0.11 9.65
CA GLU A 23 5.04 -1.51 9.82
C GLU A 23 5.25 -2.32 8.53
N VAL A 24 6.50 -2.68 8.24
CA VAL A 24 6.91 -3.43 7.03
C VAL A 24 6.08 -4.70 6.81
N GLN A 25 5.88 -5.50 7.85
CA GLN A 25 5.17 -6.77 7.76
C GLN A 25 3.69 -6.57 7.40
N SER A 26 3.01 -5.64 8.08
CA SER A 26 1.62 -5.28 7.82
C SER A 26 1.43 -4.76 6.39
N VAL A 27 2.36 -3.93 5.91
CA VAL A 27 2.34 -3.44 4.51
C VAL A 27 2.42 -4.62 3.54
N LYS A 28 3.34 -5.56 3.76
CA LYS A 28 3.48 -6.74 2.90
C LYS A 28 2.21 -7.59 2.87
N GLU A 29 1.59 -7.83 4.02
CA GLU A 29 0.35 -8.60 4.11
C GLU A 29 -0.82 -7.90 3.42
N LEU A 30 -0.93 -6.58 3.53
CA LEU A 30 -1.98 -5.81 2.87
C LEU A 30 -1.78 -5.78 1.34
N LEU A 31 -0.55 -5.62 0.87
CA LEU A 31 -0.20 -5.67 -0.56
C LEU A 31 -0.43 -7.06 -1.17
N ALA A 32 -0.29 -8.13 -0.39
CA ALA A 32 -0.54 -9.49 -0.86
C ALA A 32 -2.04 -9.81 -1.03
N LYS A 33 -2.93 -9.11 -0.31
CA LYS A 33 -4.38 -9.38 -0.34
C LYS A 33 -5.05 -8.84 -1.59
N GLN A 34 -4.61 -7.70 -2.10
CA GLN A 34 -5.16 -7.13 -3.33
C GLN A 34 -4.09 -6.38 -4.14
N PRO A 35 -4.19 -6.41 -5.47
CA PRO A 35 -3.37 -5.54 -6.31
C PRO A 35 -3.74 -4.07 -6.08
N ILE A 36 -2.73 -3.21 -6.05
CA ILE A 36 -2.88 -1.76 -5.88
C ILE A 36 -3.02 -1.08 -7.24
N GLN A 37 -3.73 0.04 -7.31
CA GLN A 37 -3.78 0.86 -8.52
C GLN A 37 -2.45 1.61 -8.72
N ALA A 38 -2.13 1.96 -9.97
CA ALA A 38 -0.91 2.69 -10.30
C ALA A 38 -0.80 4.02 -9.54
N LEU A 39 -1.92 4.74 -9.41
CA LEU A 39 -2.00 6.00 -8.67
C LEU A 39 -1.72 5.80 -7.17
N GLU A 40 -2.34 4.78 -6.58
CA GLU A 40 -2.12 4.42 -5.17
C GLU A 40 -0.67 4.06 -4.91
N LYS A 41 -0.06 3.26 -5.81
CA LYS A 41 1.33 2.84 -5.71
C LYS A 41 2.30 4.03 -5.67
N SER A 42 2.12 5.02 -6.55
CA SER A 42 2.96 6.22 -6.53
C SER A 42 2.84 6.97 -5.20
N TYR A 43 1.59 7.17 -4.73
CA TYR A 43 1.33 7.85 -3.46
C TYR A 43 1.95 7.12 -2.25
N LEU A 44 1.89 5.79 -2.21
CA LEU A 44 2.45 5.00 -1.12
C LEU A 44 3.99 5.04 -1.12
N ILE A 45 4.62 5.10 -2.30
CA ILE A 45 6.07 5.29 -2.42
C ILE A 45 6.47 6.65 -1.86
N ASP A 46 5.77 7.72 -2.23
CA ASP A 46 6.03 9.07 -1.70
C ASP A 46 5.87 9.09 -0.18
N LEU A 47 4.84 8.44 0.36
CA LEU A 47 4.64 8.33 1.81
C LEU A 47 5.78 7.56 2.50
N ALA A 48 6.27 6.47 1.89
CA ALA A 48 7.38 5.69 2.42
C ALA A 48 8.72 6.44 2.35
N LEU A 49 8.90 7.29 1.33
CA LEU A 49 10.03 8.22 1.22
C LEU A 49 10.01 9.26 2.36
N LEU A 50 8.83 9.81 2.68
CA LEU A 50 8.67 10.75 3.80
C LEU A 50 9.04 10.12 5.16
N ASN A 51 8.75 8.84 5.36
CA ASN A 51 9.15 8.10 6.57
C ASN A 51 10.56 7.52 6.52
N ASN A 52 11.31 7.79 5.46
CA ASN A 52 12.69 7.32 5.27
C ASN A 52 12.82 5.79 5.41
N ASN A 53 11.82 5.05 4.90
CA ASN A 53 11.71 3.59 5.06
C ASN A 53 11.94 2.87 3.71
N PRO A 54 13.21 2.55 3.35
CA PRO A 54 13.54 1.95 2.06
C PRO A 54 12.93 0.57 1.85
N THR A 55 12.80 -0.24 2.91
CA THR A 55 12.20 -1.58 2.85
C THR A 55 10.75 -1.53 2.37
N ILE A 56 9.99 -0.52 2.81
CA ILE A 56 8.59 -0.34 2.42
C ILE A 56 8.51 0.10 0.95
N ILE A 57 9.41 0.98 0.50
CA ILE A 57 9.48 1.41 -0.90
C ILE A 57 9.70 0.20 -1.82
N GLU A 58 10.60 -0.71 -1.45
CA GLU A 58 10.89 -1.91 -2.22
C GLU A 58 9.67 -2.83 -2.30
N LEU A 59 9.01 -3.11 -1.17
CA LEU A 59 7.77 -3.90 -1.13
C LEU A 59 6.67 -3.33 -2.03
N ILE A 60 6.46 -2.01 -1.99
CA ILE A 60 5.44 -1.36 -2.82
C ILE A 60 5.84 -1.47 -4.31
N LYS A 61 7.12 -1.33 -4.65
CA LYS A 61 7.63 -1.47 -6.02
C LYS A 61 7.46 -2.90 -6.55
N GLU A 62 7.67 -3.92 -5.72
CA GLU A 62 7.48 -5.32 -6.10
C GLU A 62 6.00 -5.73 -6.21
N SER A 63 5.10 -5.01 -5.53
CA SER A 63 3.67 -5.33 -5.56
C SER A 63 3.07 -5.21 -6.97
N PRO A 64 2.24 -6.18 -7.40
CA PRO A 64 1.56 -6.14 -8.68
C PRO A 64 0.58 -4.97 -8.73
N ILE A 65 0.54 -4.32 -9.90
CA ILE A 65 -0.36 -3.21 -10.18
C ILE A 65 -1.61 -3.75 -10.86
N ARG A 66 -2.79 -3.34 -10.40
CA ARG A 66 -4.05 -3.57 -11.11
C ARG A 66 -4.04 -2.71 -12.38
N LYS A 67 -4.01 -3.37 -13.55
CA LYS A 67 -4.13 -2.72 -14.86
C LYS A 67 -5.51 -2.11 -15.06
#